data_AF-A0A2S8S238-F1
#
_entry.id   AF-A0A2S8S238-F1
#
_cell.length_a   1.000
_cell.length_b   1.000
_cell.length_c   1.000
_cell.angle_alpha   90.00
_cell.angle_beta   90.00
_cell.angle_gamma   90.00
#
_symmetry.space_group_name_H-M   'P 1'
#
loop_
_entity.id
_entity.type
_entity.pdbx_description
1 polymer ?
#
loop_
_entity_poly.entity_id
_entity_poly.type
_entity_poly.pdbx_seq_one_letter_code
_entity_poly.pdbx_strand_id
1 'polypeptide(L)' 'MDPFVRLNLLGSSAAIHAMRRQIEKIASVDVPVAVLGKTGTGKEMAVGAIHYLGERKQRW' A
#
# COMPACT_ATOMS: atom_id res chain seq x y z
N MET A 1 -7.48 10.57 -10.64
CA MET A 1 -6.89 9.28 -11.08
C MET A 1 -6.67 8.43 -9.85
N ASP A 2 -7.00 7.13 -9.91
CA ASP A 2 -6.75 6.19 -8.81
C ASP A 2 -5.23 6.07 -8.54
N PRO A 3 -4.72 6.46 -7.35
CA PRO A 3 -3.29 6.42 -7.06
C PRO A 3 -2.74 4.99 -7.12
N PHE A 4 -3.55 3.98 -6.84
CA PHE A 4 -3.15 2.59 -6.85
C PHE A 4 -2.85 2.05 -8.25
N VAL A 5 -3.45 2.64 -9.30
CA VAL A 5 -3.12 2.29 -10.69
C VAL A 5 -1.69 2.69 -11.04
N ARG A 6 -1.23 3.87 -10.57
CA ARG A 6 0.16 4.32 -10.78
C ARG A 6 1.17 3.49 -9.99
N LEU A 7 0.72 2.89 -8.89
CA LEU A 7 1.50 2.02 -8.01
C LEU A 7 1.41 0.53 -8.40
N ASN A 8 0.82 0.23 -9.56
CA ASN A 8 0.60 -1.11 -10.10
C ASN A 8 -0.20 -2.06 -9.17
N LEU A 9 -0.91 -1.51 -8.18
CA LEU A 9 -1.73 -2.26 -7.23
C LEU A 9 -3.15 -2.37 -7.81
N LEU A 10 -3.29 -3.24 -8.80
CA LEU A 10 -4.49 -3.40 -9.62
C LEU A 10 -5.56 -4.31 -8.98
N GLY A 11 -6.74 -4.35 -9.60
CA GLY A 11 -7.84 -5.24 -9.22
C GLY A 11 -9.05 -4.52 -8.61
N SER A 12 -10.19 -5.21 -8.63
CA SER A 12 -11.50 -4.67 -8.22
C SER A 12 -12.24 -5.59 -7.24
N SER A 13 -11.56 -6.61 -6.69
CA SER A 13 -12.17 -7.52 -5.71
C SER A 13 -12.39 -6.82 -4.37
N ALA A 14 -13.34 -7.32 -3.58
CA ALA A 14 -13.60 -6.80 -2.24
C ALA A 14 -12.35 -6.82 -1.34
N ALA A 15 -11.50 -7.84 -1.48
CA ALA A 15 -10.24 -7.96 -0.75
C ALA A 15 -9.24 -6.86 -1.15
N ILE A 16 -9.12 -6.56 -2.46
CA ILE A 16 -8.27 -5.47 -2.95
C ILE A 16 -8.77 -4.12 -2.41
N HIS A 17 -10.08 -3.87 -2.44
CA HIS A 17 -10.64 -2.64 -1.87
C HIS A 17 -10.38 -2.53 -0.36
N ALA A 18 -10.49 -3.62 0.40
CA ALA A 18 -10.19 -3.63 1.83
C ALA A 18 -8.71 -3.33 2.11
N MET A 19 -7.81 -3.95 1.35
CA MET A 19 -6.37 -3.72 1.46
C MET A 19 -6.01 -2.28 1.13
N ARG A 20 -6.58 -1.67 0.07
CA ARG A 20 -6.35 -0.26 -0.28
C ARG A 20 -6.74 0.69 0.85
N ARG A 21 -7.90 0.47 1.49
CA ARG A 21 -8.32 1.26 2.67
C ARG A 21 -7.36 1.11 3.86
N GLN A 22 -6.82 -0.10 4.09
CA GLN A 22 -5.81 -0.31 5.14
C GLN A 22 -4.51 0.43 4.83
N ILE A 23 -4.06 0.40 3.57
CA ILE A 23 -2.87 1.14 3.13
C ILE A 23 -3.04 2.63 3.38
N GLU A 24 -4.17 3.23 2.98
CA GLU A 24 -4.44 4.65 3.20
C GLU A 24 -4.40 5.02 4.69
N LYS A 25 -5.04 4.20 5.54
CA LYS A 25 -5.02 4.41 6.99
C LYS A 25 -3.60 4.35 7.55
N ILE A 26 -2.83 3.34 7.16
CA ILE A 26 -1.46 3.13 7.66
C ILE A 26 -0.50 4.22 7.15
N ALA A 27 -0.66 4.66 5.91
CA ALA A 27 0.17 5.72 5.33
C ALA A 27 0.04 7.06 6.09
N SER A 28 -1.09 7.28 6.75
CA SER A 28 -1.35 8.52 7.51
C SER A 28 -0.65 8.60 8.88
N VAL A 29 0.04 7.56 9.32
CA VAL A 29 0.68 7.51 10.65
C VAL A 29 2.17 7.23 10.57
N ASP A 30 2.95 7.90 11.41
CA ASP A 30 4.40 7.68 11.51
C ASP A 30 4.75 6.54 12.47
N VAL A 31 4.54 5.30 12.02
CA VAL A 31 4.88 4.10 12.79
C VAL A 31 5.61 3.06 11.91
N PRO A 32 6.40 2.15 12.51
CA PRO A 32 6.90 0.97 11.81
C PRO A 32 5.75 0.08 11.33
N VAL A 33 5.87 -0.48 10.11
CA VAL A 33 4.84 -1.32 9.50
C VAL A 33 5.45 -2.63 9.03
N ALA A 34 4.76 -3.74 9.32
CA ALA A 34 5.09 -5.06 8.81
C ALA A 34 4.05 -5.49 7.76
N VAL A 35 4.51 -5.88 6.57
CA VAL A 35 3.65 -6.41 5.49
C VAL A 35 3.87 -7.91 5.37
N LEU A 36 2.82 -8.69 5.65
CA LEU A 36 2.86 -10.15 5.68
C LEU A 36 2.13 -10.78 4.49
N GLY A 37 2.54 -12.00 4.12
CA GLY A 37 1.93 -12.74 3.00
C GLY A 37 2.89 -13.68 2.30
N LYS A 38 2.36 -14.61 1.52
CA LYS A 38 3.13 -15.63 0.78
C LYS A 38 3.98 -14.99 -0.34
N THR A 39 5.00 -15.70 -0.80
CA THR A 39 5.78 -15.31 -1.99
C THR A 39 4.86 -15.14 -3.20
N GLY A 40 5.09 -14.10 -4.01
CA GLY A 40 4.30 -13.83 -5.22
C GLY A 40 2.93 -13.16 -5.01
N THR A 41 2.59 -12.74 -3.79
CA THR A 41 1.30 -12.06 -3.50
C THR A 41 1.33 -10.54 -3.68
N GLY A 42 2.45 -9.98 -4.13
CA GLY A 42 2.54 -8.55 -4.44
C GLY A 42 2.69 -7.63 -3.22
N LYS A 43 3.32 -8.10 -2.15
CA LYS A 43 3.58 -7.32 -0.92
C LYS A 43 4.40 -6.07 -1.20
N GLU A 44 5.30 -6.14 -2.17
CA GLU A 44 6.17 -5.06 -2.61
C GLU A 44 5.34 -3.86 -3.11
N MET A 45 4.22 -4.11 -3.79
CA MET A 45 3.29 -3.06 -4.22
C MET A 45 2.57 -2.41 -3.04
N ALA A 46 2.20 -3.20 -2.02
CA ALA A 46 1.60 -2.66 -0.80
C ALA A 46 2.62 -1.80 -0.01
N VAL A 47 3.87 -2.24 0.11
CA VAL A 47 4.95 -1.46 0.74
C VAL A 47 5.19 -0.15 -0.01
N GLY A 48 5.30 -0.21 -1.34
CA GLY A 48 5.45 0.99 -2.18
C GLY A 48 4.27 1.95 -2.02
N ALA A 49 3.04 1.44 -1.96
CA ALA A 49 1.87 2.26 -1.75
C ALA A 49 1.84 2.94 -0.37
N ILE A 50 2.16 2.21 0.70
CA ILE A 50 2.28 2.79 2.05
C ILE A 50 3.32 3.91 2.07
N HIS A 51 4.45 3.71 1.39
CA HIS A 51 5.49 4.71 1.31
C HIS A 51 5.08 5.96 0.53
N TYR A 52 4.64 5.82 -0.72
CA TYR A 52 4.35 6.96 -1.59
C TYR A 52 3.12 7.77 -1.13
N LEU A 53 2.19 7.13 -0.44
CA LEU A 53 1.03 7.79 0.16
C LEU A 53 1.32 8.40 1.54
N GLY A 54 2.41 8.00 2.19
CA GLY A 54 2.75 8.46 3.53
C GLY A 54 3.54 9.78 3.56
N GLU A 55 3.52 10.46 4.71
CA GLU A 55 4.20 11.75 4.88
C GLU A 55 5.73 11.64 4.80
N ARG A 56 6.28 10.45 5.09
CA ARG A 56 7.72 10.16 5.06
C ARG A 56 8.25 9.73 3.69
N LYS A 57 7.52 9.97 2.61
CA LYS A 57 7.91 9.55 1.26
C LYS A 57 9.29 10.04 0.77
N GLN A 58 9.87 11.05 1.41
CA GLN A 58 11.20 11.59 1.07
C GLN A 58 12.35 11.05 1.94
N ARG A 59 12.07 10.15 2.90
CA ARG A 59 13.07 9.68 3.90
C ARG A 59 13.62 8.29 3.56
N TRP A 60 13.75 7.99 2.28
CA TRP A 60 14.25 6.70 1.80
C TRP A 60 15.73 6.77 1.46
#